data_AF-A0A7W1LD58-F1
#
_entry.id   AF-A0A7W1LD58-F1
#
_cell.length_a   1.000
_cell.length_b   1.000
_cell.length_c   1.000
_cell.angle_alpha   90.00
_cell.angle_beta   90.00
_cell.angle_gamma   90.00
#
_symmetry.space_group_name_H-M   'P 1'
#
loop_
_entity.id
_entity.type
_entity.pdbx_description
1 polymer ?
#
loop_
_entity_poly.entity_id
_entity_poly.type
_entity_poly.pdbx_seq_one_letter_code
_entity_poly.pdbx_strand_id
1 'polypeptide(L)' 'DLHLANKTEISTIGVLPENIFIAPLCTMERTDLFFSYRVEKKLYGKTGRLISVIGLKK' A
#
# COMPACT_ATOMS: atom_id res chain seq x y z
N ASP A 1 -1.81 11.55 4.22
CA ASP A 1 -2.02 10.11 4.43
C ASP A 1 -2.73 9.54 3.20
N LEU A 2 -2.09 8.63 2.47
CA LEU A 2 -2.66 8.06 1.24
C LEU A 2 -3.72 6.98 1.54
N HIS A 3 -3.64 6.31 2.70
CA HIS A 3 -4.63 5.31 3.08
C HIS A 3 -5.95 5.97 3.46
N LEU A 4 -5.91 7.08 4.20
CA LEU A 4 -7.10 7.82 4.60
C LEU A 4 -7.86 8.41 3.38
N ALA A 5 -7.12 8.94 2.40
CA ALA A 5 -7.72 9.45 1.16
C ALA A 5 -8.49 8.35 0.42
N ASN A 6 -7.85 7.21 0.15
CA ASN A 6 -8.50 6.09 -0.52
C ASN A 6 -9.67 5.51 0.28
N LYS A 7 -9.55 5.37 1.61
CA LYS A 7 -10.66 4.91 2.46
C LYS A 7 -11.89 5.81 2.30
N THR A 8 -11.68 7.12 2.26
CA THR A 8 -12.76 8.11 2.11
C THR A 8 -13.44 8.00 0.75
N GLU A 9 -12.65 7.90 -0.32
CA GLU A 9 -13.16 7.73 -1.68
C GLU A 9 -13.96 6.42 -1.82
N ILE A 10 -13.41 5.31 -1.32
CA ILE A 10 -14.06 3.99 -1.33
C ILE A 10 -15.34 3.96 -0.50
N SER A 11 -15.37 4.68 0.63
CA SER A 11 -16.59 4.81 1.43
C SER A 11 -17.67 5.60 0.70
N THR A 12 -17.28 6.64 -0.03
CA THR A 12 -18.20 7.49 -0.81
C THR A 12 -18.91 6.72 -1.92
N ILE A 13 -18.27 5.71 -2.51
CA ILE A 13 -18.88 4.85 -3.54
C ILE A 13 -19.76 3.72 -2.96
N GLY A 14 -19.96 3.68 -1.64
CA GLY A 14 -20.91 2.78 -0.99
C GLY A 14 -20.31 1.56 -0.30
N VAL A 15 -18.99 1.42 -0.24
CA VAL A 15 -18.37 0.36 0.58
C VAL A 15 -18.44 0.75 2.05
N LEU A 16 -19.02 -0.12 2.87
CA LEU A 16 -19.15 0.14 4.30
C LEU A 16 -17.77 0.19 4.99
N PRO A 17 -17.51 1.16 5.89
CA PRO A 17 -16.20 1.32 6.54
C PRO A 17 -15.68 0.06 7.25
N GLU A 18 -16.58 -0.76 7.80
CA GLU A 18 -16.27 -2.04 8.46
C GLU A 18 -15.71 -3.11 7.52
N ASN A 19 -15.92 -2.97 6.21
CA ASN A 19 -15.38 -3.86 5.18
C ASN A 19 -14.04 -3.36 4.60
N ILE A 20 -13.52 -2.23 5.10
CA ILE A 20 -12.27 -1.63 4.62
C ILE A 20 -11.16 -1.89 5.64
N PHE A 21 -10.23 -2.78 5.28
CA PHE A 21 -9.07 -3.12 6.10
C PHE A 21 -7.83 -2.41 5.58
N ILE A 22 -7.15 -1.65 6.45
CA ILE A 22 -5.91 -0.95 6.13
C ILE A 22 -4.74 -1.69 6.77
N ALA A 23 -3.73 -2.03 5.98
CA ALA A 23 -2.48 -2.57 6.50
C ALA A 23 -1.72 -1.46 7.28
N PRO A 24 -1.30 -1.70 8.54
CA PRO A 24 -0.61 -0.69 9.36
C PRO A 24 0.89 -0.60 9.01
N LEU A 25 1.23 -0.61 7.72
CA LEU A 25 2.61 -0.72 7.23
C LEU A 25 2.94 0.41 6.25
N CYS A 26 4.10 1.04 6.44
CA CYS A 26 4.63 2.07 5.54
C CYS A 26 5.87 1.52 4.81
N THR A 27 5.87 1.58 3.47
CA THR A 27 7.01 1.11 2.66
C THR A 27 8.28 1.91 2.90
N MET A 28 8.17 3.19 3.30
CA MET A 28 9.34 4.01 3.64
C MET A 28 9.97 3.66 4.98
N GLU A 29 9.18 3.16 5.94
CA GLU A 29 9.65 2.87 7.30
C GLU A 29 10.23 1.46 7.42
N ARG A 30 9.75 0.53 6.57
CA ARG A 30 10.13 -0.88 6.57
C ARG A 30 10.87 -1.28 5.30
N THR A 31 11.97 -0.61 5.00
CA THR A 31 12.83 -0.94 3.84
C THR A 31 13.53 -2.31 3.98
N ASP A 32 13.47 -2.92 5.15
CA ASP A 32 13.87 -4.31 5.41
C ASP A 32 12.86 -5.33 4.83
N LEU A 33 11.60 -4.93 4.65
CA LEU A 33 10.54 -5.78 4.10
C LEU A 33 10.08 -5.36 2.69
N PHE A 34 10.16 -4.06 2.39
CA PHE A 34 9.53 -3.47 1.22
C PHE A 34 10.51 -2.65 0.40
N PHE A 35 10.35 -2.73 -0.91
CA PHE A 35 10.95 -1.74 -1.80
C PHE A 35 10.27 -0.38 -1.62
N SER A 36 11.08 0.67 -1.50
CA SER A 36 10.58 2.04 -1.32
C SER A 36 11.17 2.96 -2.36
N TYR A 37 10.35 3.35 -3.34
CA TYR A 37 10.79 4.29 -4.38
C TYR A 37 11.27 5.62 -3.81
N ARG A 38 10.60 6.15 -2.78
CA ARG A 38 10.96 7.46 -2.22
C ARG A 38 12.30 7.42 -1.48
N VAL A 39 12.62 6.30 -0.83
CA VAL A 39 13.84 6.15 -0.02
C VAL A 39 14.97 5.58 -0.86
N GLU A 40 14.79 4.39 -1.41
CA GLU A 40 15.85 3.63 -2.06
C GLU A 40 16.30 4.23 -3.39
N LYS A 41 15.42 4.88 -4.16
CA LYS A 41 15.86 5.59 -5.37
C LYS A 41 16.84 6.73 -5.01
N LYS A 42 16.63 7.41 -3.89
CA LYS A 42 17.52 8.48 -3.42
C LYS A 42 18.86 7.92 -2.94
N LEU A 43 18.86 6.74 -2.29
CA LEU A 43 20.07 6.13 -1.73
C LEU A 43 20.89 5.34 -2.76
N TYR A 44 20.23 4.59 -3.65
CA TYR A 44 20.86 3.58 -4.51
C TYR A 44 20.63 3.84 -6.01
N GLY A 45 19.92 4.92 -6.37
CA GLY A 45 19.59 5.27 -7.77
C GLY A 45 18.51 4.39 -8.42
N LYS A 46 18.13 3.28 -7.79
CA LYS A 46 17.12 2.32 -8.27
C LYS A 46 16.44 1.61 -7.10
N THR A 47 15.32 0.95 -7.37
CA THR A 47 14.56 0.14 -6.41
C THR A 47 13.70 -0.88 -7.15
N GLY A 48 13.32 -1.97 -6.50
CA GLY A 48 12.40 -2.97 -7.04
C GLY A 48 10.93 -2.50 -7.09
N ARG A 49 10.04 -3.45 -7.37
CA ARG A 49 8.59 -3.26 -7.35
C ARG A 49 7.94 -4.44 -6.65
N LEU A 50 6.96 -4.15 -5.80
CA LEU A 50 6.11 -5.15 -5.16
C LEU A 50 4.88 -5.39 -6.03
N ILE A 51 4.25 -6.55 -5.85
CA ILE A 51 2.98 -6.91 -6.49
C ILE A 51 1.97 -7.30 -5.40
N SER A 52 0.73 -6.83 -5.55
CA SER A 52 -0.42 -7.29 -4.76
C SER A 52 -1.20 -8.29 -5.58
N VAL A 53 -1.50 -9.46 -5.00
CA VAL A 53 -2.19 -10.56 -5.70
C VAL A 53 -3.48 -10.93 -4.97
N ILE A 54 -4.52 -11.27 -5.73
CA ILE A 54 -5.79 -11.80 -5.24
C ILE A 54 -6.29 -12.86 -6.23
N GLY A 55 -6.85 -13.96 -5.71
CA GLY A 55 -7.38 -15.03 -6.55
C GLY A 55 -8.24 -16.00 -5.73
N LEU A 56 -9.18 -16.65 -6.41
CA LEU A 56 -9.97 -17.73 -5.84
C LEU A 56 -9.32 -19.07 -6.20
N LYS A 57 -9.26 -19.99 -5.24
CA LYS A 57 -8.86 -21.36 -5.52
C LYS A 57 -10.01 -22.05 -6.28
N LYS A 58 -9.68 -22.81 -7.31
CA LYS A 58 -10.62 -23.69 -8.00
C LYS A 58 -10.94 -24.92 -7.15
#